data_AF-A0A6L8G857-F1
#
_entry.id   AF-A0A6L8G857-F1
#
_cell.length_a   1.000
_cell.length_b   1.000
_cell.length_c   1.000
_cell.angle_alpha   90.00
_cell.angle_beta   90.00
_cell.angle_gamma   90.00
#
_symmetry.space_group_name_H-M   'P 1'
#
loop_
_entity.id
_entity.type
_entity.pdbx_description
1 polymer ?
#
loop_
_entity_poly.entity_id
_entity_poly.type
_entity_poly.pdbx_seq_one_letter_code
_entity_poly.pdbx_strand_id
1 'polypeptide(L)'
;MVEKDGPALDYFVQEVDGWSDETNARLRKQFMDLDLGRRYGIEATELIAGQRKKLQVIFESRGRDGVREDLHLSAGSWKVHNRNCWQAAGLEALGNSDWYCGGGFSMDM
;
A
#
# COMPACT_ATOMS: atom_id res chain seq x y z
N MET A 1 -11.26 -15.92 -14.16
CA MET A 1 -10.59 -16.25 -12.89
C MET A 1 -9.11 -16.08 -13.17
N VAL A 2 -8.50 -14.97 -12.72
CA VAL A 2 -7.06 -14.75 -12.91
C VAL A 2 -6.42 -15.10 -11.57
N GLU A 3 -5.65 -16.19 -11.56
CA GLU A 3 -4.72 -16.49 -10.46
C GLU A 3 -3.76 -15.31 -10.36
N LYS A 4 -3.79 -14.60 -9.22
CA LYS A 4 -2.75 -13.64 -8.84
C LYS A 4 -1.90 -14.36 -7.81
N ASP A 5 -0.78 -14.95 -8.24
CA ASP A 5 0.21 -15.54 -7.33
C ASP A 5 1.15 -14.49 -6.73
N GLY A 6 0.98 -13.21 -7.12
CA GLY A 6 1.75 -12.07 -6.65
C GLY A 6 1.04 -11.18 -5.62
N PRO A 7 1.81 -10.35 -4.89
CA PRO A 7 1.27 -9.40 -3.90
C PRO A 7 0.27 -8.42 -4.53
N ALA A 8 -0.88 -8.24 -3.88
CA ALA A 8 -1.89 -7.25 -4.25
C ALA A 8 -2.33 -6.44 -3.03
N LEU A 9 -2.83 -5.23 -3.26
CA LEU A 9 -3.36 -4.34 -2.23
C LEU A 9 -4.81 -3.98 -2.53
N ASP A 10 -5.67 -4.22 -1.56
CA ASP A 10 -7.07 -3.77 -1.56
C ASP A 10 -7.21 -2.50 -0.72
N TYR A 11 -7.84 -1.49 -1.31
CA TYR A 11 -8.03 -0.19 -0.68
C TYR A 11 -9.48 0.02 -0.26
N PHE A 12 -9.67 0.50 0.96
CA PHE A 12 -10.98 0.82 1.54
C PHE A 12 -10.90 2.07 2.41
N VAL A 13 -12.06 2.66 2.69
CA VAL A 13 -12.18 3.82 3.58
C VAL A 13 -12.49 3.35 4.99
N GLN A 14 -11.74 3.89 5.96
CA GLN A 14 -12.09 3.82 7.37
C GLN A 14 -12.84 5.07 7.79
N GLU A 15 -13.77 4.93 8.74
CA GLU A 15 -14.42 6.07 9.37
C GLU A 15 -13.40 6.91 10.12
N VAL A 16 -13.59 8.23 10.09
CA VAL A 16 -12.74 9.16 10.81
C VAL A 16 -13.42 9.51 12.12
N ASP A 17 -12.76 9.18 13.23
CA ASP A 17 -13.20 9.55 14.55
C ASP A 17 -13.32 11.08 14.67
N GLY A 18 -14.46 11.54 15.18
CA GLY A 18 -14.79 12.96 15.32
C GLY A 18 -15.44 13.61 14.10
N TRP A 19 -15.60 12.88 12.98
CA TRP A 19 -16.48 13.31 11.89
C TRP A 19 -17.92 12.87 12.15
N SER A 20 -18.89 13.64 11.68
CA SER A 20 -20.30 13.22 11.76
C SER A 20 -20.56 12.00 10.88
N ASP A 21 -21.60 11.24 11.21
CA ASP A 21 -22.04 10.08 10.44
C ASP A 21 -22.33 10.45 8.97
N GLU A 22 -22.94 11.62 8.72
CA GLU A 22 -23.20 12.09 7.36
C GLU A 22 -21.91 12.38 6.59
N THR A 23 -20.88 12.88 7.28
CA THR A 23 -19.58 13.18 6.67
C THR A 23 -18.84 11.89 6.31
N ASN A 24 -18.82 10.92 7.23
CA ASN A 24 -18.27 9.59 6.98
C ASN A 24 -19.05 8.85 5.86
N ALA A 25 -20.37 8.95 5.82
CA ALA A 25 -21.19 8.41 4.75
C ALA A 25 -20.87 9.04 3.39
N ARG A 26 -20.67 10.37 3.35
CA ARG A 26 -20.24 11.07 2.13
C ARG A 26 -18.85 10.64 1.67
N LEU A 27 -17.89 10.47 2.58
CA LEU A 27 -16.55 9.99 2.26
C LEU A 27 -16.61 8.60 1.60
N ARG A 28 -17.36 7.66 2.21
CA ARG A 28 -17.58 6.32 1.65
C ARG A 28 -18.22 6.39 0.27
N LYS A 29 -19.29 7.19 0.12
CA LYS A 29 -19.99 7.36 -1.15
C LYS A 29 -19.04 7.87 -2.23
N GLN A 30 -18.25 8.91 -1.94
CA GLN A 30 -17.29 9.47 -2.90
C GLN A 30 -16.24 8.45 -3.32
N PHE A 31 -15.74 7.63 -2.38
CA PHE A 31 -14.76 6.60 -2.67
C PHE A 31 -15.32 5.50 -3.60
N MET A 32 -16.59 5.11 -3.38
CA MET A 32 -17.29 4.15 -4.24
C MET A 32 -17.62 4.75 -5.62
N ASP A 33 -18.18 5.95 -5.66
CA ASP A 33 -18.60 6.62 -6.91
C ASP A 33 -17.40 6.87 -7.85
N LEU A 34 -16.22 7.14 -7.29
CA LEU A 34 -14.98 7.29 -8.05
C LEU A 34 -14.24 5.97 -8.30
N ASP A 35 -14.71 4.85 -7.74
CA ASP A 35 -14.09 3.54 -7.86
C ASP A 35 -12.60 3.54 -7.44
N LEU A 36 -12.31 4.26 -6.35
CA LEU A 36 -10.94 4.51 -5.91
C LEU A 36 -10.26 3.23 -5.44
N GLY A 37 -11.01 2.29 -4.85
CA GLY A 37 -10.48 0.99 -4.41
C GLY A 37 -9.80 0.24 -5.55
N ARG A 38 -10.51 0.08 -6.67
CA ARG A 38 -9.98 -0.60 -7.87
C ARG A 38 -8.85 0.20 -8.52
N ARG A 39 -9.01 1.52 -8.68
CA ARG A 39 -8.00 2.38 -9.30
C ARG A 39 -6.68 2.33 -8.53
N TYR A 40 -6.73 2.50 -7.22
CA TYR A 40 -5.54 2.43 -6.37
C TYR A 40 -4.94 1.03 -6.35
N GLY A 41 -5.73 -0.04 -6.40
CA GLY A 41 -5.20 -1.41 -6.55
C GLY A 41 -4.41 -1.63 -7.84
N ILE A 42 -4.85 -1.03 -8.96
CA ILE A 42 -4.13 -1.06 -10.24
C ILE A 42 -2.83 -0.25 -10.13
N GLU A 43 -2.88 1.00 -9.67
CA GLU A 43 -1.68 1.83 -9.50
C GLU A 43 -0.68 1.23 -8.50
N ALA A 44 -1.18 0.56 -7.47
CA ALA A 44 -0.36 -0.15 -6.49
C ALA A 44 0.39 -1.34 -7.09
N THR A 45 -0.16 -1.99 -8.11
CA THR A 45 0.53 -3.07 -8.84
C THR A 45 1.81 -2.55 -9.49
N GLU A 46 1.72 -1.40 -10.17
CA GLU A 46 2.88 -0.73 -10.78
C GLU A 46 3.88 -0.27 -9.72
N LEU A 47 3.40 0.30 -8.60
CA LEU A 47 4.26 0.68 -7.48
C LEU A 47 5.05 -0.53 -6.93
N ILE A 48 4.37 -1.65 -6.68
CA ILE A 48 5.00 -2.88 -6.15
C ILE A 48 6.06 -3.39 -7.14
N ALA A 49 5.73 -3.46 -8.43
CA ALA A 49 6.65 -3.90 -9.47
C ALA A 49 7.91 -3.00 -9.53
N GLY A 50 7.72 -1.68 -9.48
CA GLY A 50 8.82 -0.70 -9.49
C GLY A 50 9.74 -0.76 -8.26
N GLN A 51 9.23 -1.22 -7.11
CA GLN A 51 10.02 -1.34 -5.88
C GLN A 51 10.80 -2.66 -5.79
N ARG A 52 10.39 -3.70 -6.53
CA ARG A 52 10.91 -5.08 -6.40
C ARG A 52 12.44 -5.15 -6.36
N LYS A 53 13.13 -4.54 -7.33
CA LYS A 53 14.59 -4.63 -7.41
C LYS A 53 15.28 -3.96 -6.22
N LYS A 54 14.77 -2.80 -5.78
CA LYS A 54 15.30 -2.10 -4.61
C LYS A 54 15.11 -2.94 -3.35
N LEU A 55 13.91 -3.48 -3.15
CA LEU A 55 13.60 -4.30 -1.97
C LEU A 55 14.43 -5.59 -1.93
N GLN A 56 14.71 -6.20 -3.08
CA GLN A 56 15.62 -7.35 -3.16
C GLN A 56 17.02 -7.00 -2.63
N VAL A 57 17.62 -5.89 -3.10
CA VAL A 57 18.95 -5.45 -2.63
C VAL A 57 18.96 -5.14 -1.14
N ILE A 58 17.89 -4.53 -0.64
CA ILE A 58 17.74 -4.24 0.79
C ILE A 58 17.61 -5.54 1.58
N PHE A 59 16.81 -6.50 1.12
CA PHE A 59 16.65 -7.78 1.79
C PHE A 59 17.94 -8.59 1.84
N GLU A 60 18.69 -8.65 0.74
CA GLU A 60 20.00 -9.34 0.69
C GLU A 60 21.04 -8.72 1.65
N SER A 61 20.94 -7.42 1.93
CA SER A 61 21.90 -6.70 2.79
C SER A 61 21.48 -6.56 4.25
N ARG A 62 20.17 -6.36 4.51
CA ARG A 62 19.60 -5.99 5.81
C ARG A 62 18.43 -6.87 6.25
N GLY A 63 18.06 -7.87 5.43
CA GLY A 63 16.97 -8.79 5.73
C GLY A 63 15.59 -8.12 5.78
N ARG A 64 14.66 -8.82 6.45
CA ARG A 64 13.26 -8.40 6.61
C ARG A 64 13.12 -7.01 7.23
N ASP A 65 13.88 -6.72 8.28
CA ASP A 65 13.74 -5.47 9.03
C ASP A 65 14.19 -4.26 8.19
N GLY A 66 15.22 -4.43 7.35
CA GLY A 66 15.62 -3.39 6.39
C GLY A 66 14.53 -3.10 5.35
N VAL A 67 13.82 -4.12 4.87
CA VAL A 67 12.69 -3.93 3.94
C VAL A 67 11.55 -3.19 4.63
N ARG A 68 11.21 -3.58 5.86
CA ARG A 68 10.18 -2.91 6.67
C ARG A 68 10.53 -1.44 6.90
N GLU A 69 11.76 -1.15 7.29
CA GLU A 69 12.24 0.22 7.51
C GLU A 69 12.13 1.08 6.24
N ASP A 70 12.58 0.58 5.09
CA ASP A 70 12.54 1.31 3.82
C ASP A 70 11.10 1.60 3.35
N LEU A 71 10.18 0.65 3.54
CA LEU A 71 8.77 0.83 3.22
C LEU A 71 8.13 1.91 4.10
N HIS A 72 8.37 1.90 5.42
CA HIS A 72 7.85 2.93 6.31
C HIS A 72 8.50 4.30 6.08
N LEU A 73 9.80 4.36 5.78
CA LEU A 73 10.47 5.60 5.41
C LEU A 73 9.89 6.20 4.12
N SER A 74 9.65 5.35 3.11
CA SER A 74 9.03 5.74 1.85
C SER A 74 7.60 6.25 2.09
N ALA A 75 6.81 5.56 2.93
CA ALA A 75 5.48 6.01 3.31
C ALA A 75 5.51 7.37 4.02
N GLY A 76 6.44 7.58 4.95
CA GLY A 76 6.65 8.85 5.63
C GLY A 76 6.94 9.99 4.65
N SER A 77 7.79 9.75 3.65
CA SER A 77 8.09 10.71 2.59
C SER A 77 6.84 11.11 1.79
N TRP A 78 6.02 10.14 1.42
CA TRP A 78 4.74 10.38 0.74
C TRP A 78 3.76 11.18 1.60
N LYS A 79 3.67 10.89 2.90
CA LYS A 79 2.81 11.62 3.85
C LYS A 79 3.18 13.09 4.00
N VAL A 80 4.48 13.42 3.91
CA VAL A 80 4.94 14.82 3.91
C VAL A 80 4.44 15.57 2.67
N HIS A 81 4.44 14.92 1.51
CA HIS A 81 3.91 15.52 0.27
C HIS A 81 2.39 15.63 0.29
N ASN A 82 1.69 14.56 0.66
CA ASN A 82 0.23 14.53 0.77
C ASN A 82 -0.20 13.54 1.87
N ARG A 83 -0.83 14.06 2.93
CA ARG A 83 -1.33 13.25 4.05
C ARG A 83 -2.36 12.20 3.64
N ASN A 84 -3.14 12.45 2.59
CA ASN A 84 -4.16 11.53 2.09
C ASN A 84 -3.77 11.01 0.70
N CYS A 85 -2.61 10.33 0.63
CA CYS A 85 -2.16 9.67 -0.58
C CYS A 85 -2.23 8.14 -0.44
N TRP A 86 -2.70 7.49 -1.50
CA TRP A 86 -2.83 6.05 -1.55
C TRP A 86 -1.45 5.35 -1.49
N GLN A 87 -0.39 6.00 -1.99
CA GLN A 87 0.97 5.46 -1.96
C GLN A 87 1.44 5.21 -0.53
N ALA A 88 1.23 6.18 0.37
CA ALA A 88 1.62 6.02 1.77
C ALA A 88 0.85 4.88 2.43
N ALA A 89 -0.47 4.82 2.23
CA ALA A 89 -1.30 3.75 2.77
C ALA A 89 -0.85 2.36 2.26
N GLY A 90 -0.55 2.26 0.97
CA GLY A 90 -0.04 1.02 0.37
C GLY A 90 1.31 0.59 0.92
N LEU A 91 2.27 1.52 1.00
CA LEU A 91 3.60 1.24 1.54
C LEU A 91 3.56 0.86 3.02
N GLU A 92 2.67 1.46 3.82
CA GLU A 92 2.46 1.07 5.22
C GLU A 92 1.87 -0.32 5.35
N ALA A 93 0.87 -0.66 4.54
CA ALA A 93 0.29 -1.99 4.53
C ALA A 93 1.33 -3.07 4.17
N LEU A 94 2.18 -2.79 3.17
CA LEU A 94 3.28 -3.68 2.78
C LEU A 94 4.33 -3.78 3.89
N GLY A 95 4.74 -2.66 4.49
CA GLY A 95 5.71 -2.62 5.58
C GLY A 95 5.23 -3.41 6.81
N ASN A 96 3.92 -3.41 7.07
CA ASN A 96 3.31 -4.16 8.17
C ASN A 96 3.19 -5.67 7.89
N SER A 97 3.30 -6.11 6.64
CA SER A 97 3.18 -7.52 6.27
C SER A 97 4.50 -8.28 6.45
N ASP A 98 4.55 -9.22 7.41
CA ASP A 98 5.70 -10.10 7.61
C ASP A 98 5.99 -10.99 6.41
N TRP A 99 4.95 -11.41 5.69
CA TRP A 99 5.09 -12.19 4.46
C TRP A 99 5.76 -11.35 3.37
N TYR A 100 5.29 -10.11 3.15
CA TYR A 100 5.86 -9.25 2.13
C TYR A 100 7.29 -8.85 2.46
N CYS A 101 7.54 -8.34 3.67
CA CYS A 101 8.88 -7.98 4.14
C CYS A 101 9.83 -9.19 4.21
N GLY A 102 9.29 -10.41 4.35
CA GLY A 102 10.03 -11.67 4.32
C GLY A 102 10.43 -12.17 2.93
N GLY A 103 10.11 -11.44 1.85
CA GLY A 103 10.45 -11.83 0.48
C GLY A 103 9.27 -11.98 -0.47
N GLY A 104 8.02 -11.77 -0.01
CA GLY A 104 6.82 -11.86 -0.85
C GLY A 104 6.81 -10.91 -2.06
N PHE A 105 7.63 -9.85 -2.06
CA PHE A 105 7.82 -8.95 -3.21
C PHE A 105 8.49 -9.62 -4.43
N SER A 106 9.16 -10.75 -4.24
CA SER A 106 9.87 -11.49 -5.30
C SER A 106 9.02 -12.58 -5.94
N MET A 107 7.81 -12.85 -5.44
CA MET A 107 6.89 -13.78 -6.10
C MET A 107 6.31 -13.11 -7.35
N ASP A 108 6.31 -13.84 -8.47
CA ASP A 108 5.77 -13.33 -9.73
C ASP A 108 4.26 -13.09 -9.64
N MET A 109 3.80 -12.06 -10.36
CA MET A 109 2.39 -11.68 -10.46
C MET A 109 1.84 -12.06 -11.82
#